data_AF-A0A9J7HN09-F1
#
_entry.id   AF-A0A9J7HN09-F1
#
_cell.length_a   1.000
_cell.length_b   1.000
_cell.length_c   1.000
_cell.angle_alpha   90.00
_cell.angle_beta   90.00
_cell.angle_gamma   90.00
#
_symmetry.space_group_name_H-M   'P 1'
#
loop_
_entity.id
_entity.type
_entity.pdbx_description
1 polymer ?
#
loop_
_entity_poly.entity_id
_entity_poly.type
_entity_poly.pdbx_seq_one_letter_code
_entity_poly.pdbx_strand_id
1 'polypeptide(L)'
;MISVQHLKHPLYVYKQDNCPLVANFYQTDVDGDGVGDVCDNCPTDINTDQKDTDGDGWGDACDQDSDGDALIDSQDNCPFQLNADQTDSDGDGIGDVCDNCPNVPNADQVMV
;
A
#
# COMPACT_ATOMS: atom_id res chain seq x y z
N MET A 1 -0.29 -0.39 -30.60
CA MET A 1 0.86 -0.81 -29.78
C MET A 1 1.90 0.30 -29.86
N ILE A 2 1.79 1.30 -28.98
CA ILE A 2 2.72 2.44 -28.98
C ILE A 2 3.82 2.10 -27.99
N SER A 3 4.96 1.70 -28.55
CA SER A 3 6.20 1.45 -27.82
C SER A 3 6.69 2.78 -27.24
N VAL A 4 6.62 2.94 -25.92
CA VAL A 4 7.27 4.06 -25.22
C VAL A 4 8.76 3.85 -25.41
N GLN A 5 9.32 4.57 -26.36
CA GLN A 5 10.74 4.52 -26.65
C GLN A 5 11.47 5.03 -25.42
N HIS A 6 12.31 4.15 -24.88
CA HIS A 6 13.45 4.56 -24.08
C HIS A 6 14.20 5.61 -24.91
N LEU A 7 14.11 6.88 -24.53
CA LEU A 7 14.97 7.92 -25.07
C LEU A 7 16.40 7.61 -24.60
N LYS A 8 17.09 6.74 -25.36
CA LYS A 8 18.54 6.56 -25.28
C LYS A 8 19.19 7.85 -25.72
N HIS A 9 19.32 8.81 -24.80
CA HIS A 9 20.13 10.00 -25.03
C HIS A 9 21.61 9.61 -24.82
N PRO A 10 22.47 9.76 -25.85
CA PRO A 10 23.83 9.19 -25.86
C PRO A 10 24.84 9.96 -24.99
N LEU A 11 24.39 10.77 -24.00
CA LEU A 11 25.23 11.59 -23.14
C LEU A 11 24.82 11.60 -21.65
N TYR A 12 23.84 10.80 -21.22
CA TYR A 12 23.44 10.70 -19.81
C TYR A 12 23.66 9.27 -19.31
N VAL A 13 24.55 9.14 -18.32
CA VAL A 13 24.73 7.93 -17.49
C VAL A 13 23.35 7.52 -16.95
N TYR A 14 23.06 6.22 -16.94
CA TYR A 14 21.85 5.61 -16.36
C TYR A 14 21.54 6.17 -14.97
N LYS A 15 20.81 7.29 -14.87
CA LYS A 15 20.12 7.66 -13.63
C LYS A 15 19.06 6.58 -13.47
N GLN A 16 19.13 5.81 -12.38
CA GLN A 16 18.17 4.75 -12.05
C GLN A 16 16.76 5.28 -12.34
N ASP A 17 16.02 4.63 -13.25
CA ASP A 17 14.67 5.05 -13.60
C ASP A 17 13.71 4.57 -12.51
N ASN A 18 13.22 5.50 -11.68
CA ASN A 18 12.32 5.23 -10.58
C ASN A 18 10.83 5.23 -10.98
N CYS A 19 10.49 5.44 -12.27
CA CYS A 19 9.15 5.18 -12.81
C CYS A 19 9.21 4.58 -14.23
N PRO A 20 9.55 3.28 -14.38
CA PRO A 20 9.79 2.67 -15.69
C PRO A 20 8.62 2.71 -16.68
N LEU A 21 7.39 2.88 -16.17
CA LEU A 21 6.15 2.88 -16.96
C LEU A 21 5.58 4.28 -17.20
N VAL A 22 6.14 5.32 -16.59
CA VAL A 22 5.62 6.70 -16.63
C VAL A 22 6.76 7.68 -16.90
N ALA A 23 6.58 8.59 -17.86
CA ALA A 23 7.61 9.56 -18.18
C ALA A 23 7.86 10.53 -17.01
N ASN A 24 9.06 10.51 -16.44
CA ASN A 24 9.43 11.24 -15.23
C ASN A 24 10.84 11.85 -15.34
N PHE A 25 11.03 12.82 -16.24
CA PHE A 25 12.35 13.38 -16.59
C PHE A 25 13.19 13.86 -15.39
N TYR A 26 12.54 14.38 -14.35
CA TYR A 26 13.23 14.90 -13.17
C TYR A 26 13.66 13.81 -12.19
N GLN A 27 13.02 12.62 -12.25
CA GLN A 27 13.26 11.50 -11.32
C GLN A 27 13.22 12.02 -9.87
N THR A 28 12.17 12.79 -9.57
CA THR A 28 11.89 13.24 -8.20
C THR A 28 11.39 12.04 -7.40
N ASP A 29 11.76 12.01 -6.13
CA ASP A 29 11.53 10.95 -5.16
C ASP A 29 11.71 11.63 -3.80
N VAL A 30 10.59 12.13 -3.26
CA VAL A 30 10.59 13.02 -2.08
C VAL A 30 10.90 12.27 -0.80
N ASP A 31 10.40 11.05 -0.67
CA ASP A 31 10.55 10.22 0.53
C ASP A 31 11.78 9.28 0.45
N GLY A 32 12.33 9.08 -0.75
CA GLY A 32 13.55 8.32 -0.99
C GLY A 32 13.33 6.81 -1.00
N ASP A 33 12.12 6.34 -1.28
CA ASP A 33 11.80 4.91 -1.30
C ASP A 33 12.27 4.20 -2.58
N GLY A 34 12.52 4.96 -3.65
CA GLY A 34 12.98 4.45 -4.95
C GLY A 34 11.88 4.27 -5.99
N VAL A 35 10.64 4.66 -5.67
CA VAL A 35 9.53 4.93 -6.58
C VAL A 35 9.47 6.44 -6.77
N GLY A 36 9.33 6.90 -8.01
CA GLY A 36 9.32 8.34 -8.28
C GLY A 36 7.95 8.96 -8.02
N ASP A 37 7.88 10.20 -7.54
CA ASP A 37 6.65 10.92 -7.15
C ASP A 37 5.49 10.84 -8.16
N VAL A 38 5.79 10.68 -9.46
CA VAL A 38 4.76 10.65 -10.52
C VAL A 38 4.10 9.29 -10.70
N CYS A 39 4.66 8.24 -10.11
CA CYS A 39 4.13 6.88 -10.11
C CYS A 39 4.03 6.29 -8.70
N ASP A 40 4.22 7.13 -7.69
CA ASP A 40 4.16 6.79 -6.28
C ASP A 40 2.75 7.07 -5.73
N ASN A 41 2.11 6.06 -5.15
CA ASN A 41 0.79 6.18 -4.52
C ASN A 41 0.86 6.75 -3.09
N CYS A 42 2.06 6.93 -2.51
CA CYS A 42 2.30 7.70 -1.29
C CYS A 42 3.55 8.60 -1.38
N PRO A 43 3.51 9.71 -2.15
CA PRO A 43 4.69 10.54 -2.47
C PRO A 43 5.47 11.17 -1.31
N THR A 44 5.03 10.97 -0.06
CA THR A 44 5.67 11.51 1.14
C THR A 44 5.96 10.46 2.20
N ASP A 45 5.53 9.21 2.00
CA ASP A 45 5.59 8.15 3.00
C ASP A 45 6.11 6.86 2.37
N ILE A 46 7.33 6.46 2.78
CA ILE A 46 8.09 5.34 2.21
C ILE A 46 7.24 4.07 2.09
N ASN A 47 6.99 3.61 0.86
CA ASN A 47 6.20 2.42 0.59
C ASN A 47 6.60 1.73 -0.73
N THR A 48 7.82 1.18 -0.76
CA THR A 48 8.43 0.57 -1.96
C THR A 48 7.63 -0.55 -2.64
N ASP A 49 6.71 -1.19 -1.91
CA ASP A 49 5.83 -2.23 -2.42
C ASP A 49 4.58 -1.68 -3.11
N GLN A 50 4.29 -0.39 -2.91
CA GLN A 50 3.18 0.36 -3.51
C GLN A 50 1.85 -0.37 -3.29
N LYS A 51 1.69 -0.97 -2.11
CA LYS A 51 0.46 -1.68 -1.74
C LYS A 51 -0.68 -0.67 -1.66
N ASP A 52 -1.80 -1.05 -2.26
CA ASP A 52 -3.04 -0.30 -2.38
C ASP A 52 -4.15 -1.37 -2.33
N THR A 53 -4.71 -1.57 -1.14
CA THR A 53 -5.56 -2.72 -0.82
C THR A 53 -6.97 -2.55 -1.40
N ASP A 54 -7.50 -1.33 -1.45
CA ASP A 54 -8.84 -1.04 -1.97
C ASP A 54 -8.86 -0.60 -3.45
N GLY A 55 -7.71 -0.21 -3.99
CA GLY A 55 -7.52 0.19 -5.39
C GLY A 55 -7.98 1.61 -5.71
N ASP A 56 -8.07 2.50 -4.71
CA ASP A 56 -8.50 3.88 -4.91
C ASP A 56 -7.38 4.81 -5.43
N GLY A 57 -6.14 4.33 -5.39
CA GLY A 57 -4.93 5.02 -5.84
C GLY A 57 -4.11 5.69 -4.74
N TRP A 58 -4.54 5.63 -3.48
CA TRP A 58 -3.73 5.91 -2.30
C TRP A 58 -3.08 4.61 -1.83
N GLY A 59 -1.80 4.66 -1.47
CA GLY A 59 -1.15 3.49 -0.91
C GLY A 59 -1.53 3.27 0.54
N ASP A 60 -1.55 2.01 1.01
CA ASP A 60 -1.83 1.64 2.40
C ASP A 60 -0.97 2.41 3.43
N ALA A 61 0.20 2.90 3.02
CA ALA A 61 1.10 3.66 3.90
C ALA A 61 0.60 5.08 4.22
N CYS A 62 -0.24 5.66 3.36
CA CYS A 62 -0.75 7.03 3.47
C CYS A 62 -2.28 7.13 3.34
N ASP A 63 -2.96 6.01 3.13
CA ASP A 63 -4.41 5.88 3.24
C ASP A 63 -4.84 5.82 4.73
N GLN A 64 -6.04 6.31 5.03
CA GLN A 64 -6.65 6.25 6.36
C GLN A 64 -7.70 5.14 6.51
N ASP A 65 -8.13 4.57 5.39
CA ASP A 65 -9.15 3.50 5.27
C ASP A 65 -8.66 2.50 4.22
N SER A 66 -7.62 1.74 4.58
CA SER A 66 -6.80 0.99 3.63
C SER A 66 -7.59 -0.08 2.86
N ASP A 67 -8.72 -0.57 3.37
CA ASP A 67 -9.55 -1.58 2.70
C ASP A 67 -10.89 -1.06 2.14
N GLY A 68 -11.17 0.23 2.31
CA GLY A 68 -12.31 0.93 1.74
C GLY A 68 -13.66 0.48 2.34
N ASP A 69 -13.69 -0.01 3.57
CA ASP A 69 -14.92 -0.47 4.24
C ASP A 69 -15.71 0.65 4.96
N ALA A 70 -15.18 1.88 4.92
CA ALA A 70 -15.67 3.09 5.57
C ALA A 70 -15.41 3.21 7.08
N LEU A 71 -14.49 2.41 7.62
CA LEU A 71 -13.92 2.57 8.96
C LEU A 71 -12.44 2.93 8.84
N ILE A 72 -12.03 3.94 9.60
CA ILE A 72 -10.61 4.32 9.59
C ILE A 72 -9.76 3.22 10.23
N ASP A 73 -8.55 2.97 9.73
CA ASP A 73 -7.65 1.89 10.18
C ASP A 73 -7.45 1.85 11.70
N SER A 74 -7.47 3.01 12.37
CA SER A 74 -7.34 3.12 13.83
C SER A 74 -8.56 2.65 14.64
N GLN A 75 -9.68 2.39 13.97
CA GLN A 75 -10.95 1.94 14.53
C GLN A 75 -11.40 0.58 13.95
N ASP A 76 -10.66 0.05 12.99
CA ASP A 76 -10.94 -1.19 12.30
C ASP A 76 -10.16 -2.36 12.94
N ASN A 77 -10.86 -3.44 13.28
CA ASN A 77 -10.24 -4.67 13.78
C ASN A 77 -9.65 -5.58 12.69
N CYS A 78 -9.81 -5.22 11.41
CA CYS A 78 -9.12 -5.81 10.26
C CYS A 78 -8.75 -4.77 9.17
N PRO A 79 -7.80 -3.84 9.42
CA PRO A 79 -7.49 -2.68 8.55
C PRO A 79 -7.14 -2.95 7.08
N PHE A 80 -6.99 -4.21 6.66
CA PHE A 80 -6.63 -4.58 5.30
C PHE A 80 -7.59 -5.62 4.71
N GLN A 81 -8.75 -5.83 5.33
CA GLN A 81 -9.70 -6.86 4.91
C GLN A 81 -11.15 -6.49 5.24
N LEU A 82 -11.85 -6.00 4.21
CA LEU A 82 -13.21 -5.46 4.30
C LEU A 82 -14.14 -6.21 5.27
N ASN A 83 -14.58 -5.49 6.31
CA ASN A 83 -15.38 -6.02 7.41
C ASN A 83 -16.17 -4.92 8.13
N ALA A 84 -17.00 -4.19 7.39
CA ALA A 84 -17.82 -3.08 7.92
C ALA A 84 -18.75 -3.47 9.11
N ASP A 85 -18.96 -4.76 9.37
CA ASP A 85 -19.71 -5.27 10.52
C ASP A 85 -18.87 -5.44 11.80
N GLN A 86 -17.53 -5.41 11.69
CA GLN A 86 -16.55 -5.44 12.78
C GLN A 86 -16.75 -6.61 13.74
N THR A 87 -17.16 -7.77 13.21
CA THR A 87 -17.38 -8.96 14.03
C THR A 87 -16.05 -9.43 14.63
N ASP A 88 -16.02 -9.62 15.96
CA ASP A 88 -14.92 -10.16 16.76
C ASP A 88 -15.54 -11.14 17.77
N SER A 89 -15.50 -12.43 17.44
CA SER A 89 -16.26 -13.48 18.11
C SER A 89 -15.67 -13.87 19.47
N ASP A 90 -14.36 -13.73 19.66
CA ASP A 90 -13.68 -14.13 20.89
C ASP A 90 -13.17 -12.96 21.75
N GLY A 91 -13.22 -11.74 21.22
CA GLY A 91 -12.94 -10.50 21.93
C GLY A 91 -11.45 -10.24 22.13
N ASP A 92 -10.59 -10.74 21.25
CA ASP A 92 -9.15 -10.51 21.30
C ASP A 92 -8.71 -9.20 20.61
N GLY A 93 -9.62 -8.55 19.89
CA GLY A 93 -9.40 -7.29 19.18
C GLY A 93 -9.01 -7.44 17.72
N ILE A 94 -8.96 -8.66 17.18
CA ILE A 94 -8.78 -8.97 15.76
C ILE A 94 -10.12 -9.44 15.19
N GLY A 95 -10.55 -8.88 14.06
CA GLY A 95 -11.85 -9.25 13.50
C GLY A 95 -11.86 -10.66 12.90
N ASP A 96 -13.03 -11.31 12.90
CA ASP A 96 -13.23 -12.69 12.45
C ASP A 96 -12.70 -12.96 11.02
N VAL A 97 -12.65 -11.94 10.16
CA VAL A 97 -12.19 -12.08 8.78
C VAL A 97 -10.66 -12.12 8.64
N CYS A 98 -9.93 -11.55 9.61
CA CYS A 98 -8.47 -11.48 9.61
C CYS A 98 -7.84 -12.21 10.81
N ASP A 99 -8.65 -12.81 11.68
CA ASP A 99 -8.23 -13.67 12.77
C ASP A 99 -7.92 -15.10 12.28
N ASN A 100 -6.73 -15.61 12.63
CA ASN A 100 -6.33 -16.97 12.33
C ASN A 100 -6.93 -18.02 13.28
N CYS A 101 -7.49 -17.61 14.41
CA CYS A 101 -8.23 -18.45 15.35
C CYS A 101 -9.53 -17.75 15.83
N PRO A 102 -10.57 -17.57 14.97
CA PRO A 102 -11.80 -16.76 15.22
C PRO A 102 -12.67 -17.11 16.44
N ASN A 103 -12.27 -18.07 17.26
CA ASN A 103 -13.00 -18.52 18.44
C ASN A 103 -12.07 -18.79 19.64
N VAL A 104 -10.79 -18.43 19.56
CA VAL A 104 -9.77 -18.69 20.59
C VAL A 104 -8.88 -17.45 20.72
N PRO A 105 -9.02 -16.65 21.80
CA PRO A 105 -8.35 -15.36 21.87
C PRO A 105 -6.84 -15.44 21.68
N ASN A 106 -6.32 -14.75 20.67
CA ASN A 106 -4.91 -14.74 20.29
C ASN A 106 -4.51 -13.43 19.62
N ALA A 107 -4.60 -12.33 20.37
CA ALA A 107 -4.33 -10.97 19.89
C ALA A 107 -2.94 -10.77 19.22
N ASP A 108 -1.97 -11.66 19.45
CA ASP A 108 -0.65 -11.63 18.81
C ASP A 108 -0.61 -12.40 17.48
N GLN A 109 -1.70 -13.06 17.10
CA GLN A 109 -1.91 -13.83 15.88
C GLN A 109 -0.79 -14.84 15.62
N VAL A 110 -0.20 -15.36 16.70
CA VAL A 110 0.73 -16.49 16.63
C VAL A 110 -0.05 -17.79 16.71
N MET A 111 0.49 -18.85 16.10
CA MET A 111 -0.10 -20.17 16.16
C MET A 111 -0.28 -20.60 17.63
N VAL A 112 -1.53 -20.79 18.06
CA VAL A 112 -1.91 -21.27 19.40
C VAL A 112 -1.82 -22.80 19.49
#